data_AF-A0A2D4KYT5-F1
#
_entry.id   AF-A0A2D4KYT5-F1
#
_cell.length_a   1.000
_cell.length_b   1.000
_cell.length_c   1.000
_cell.angle_alpha   90.00
_cell.angle_beta   90.00
_cell.angle_gamma   90.00
#
_symmetry.space_group_name_H-M   'P 1'
#
loop_
_entity.id
_entity.type
_entity.pdbx_description
1 polymer ?
#
loop_
_entity_poly.entity_id
_entity_poly.type
_entity_poly.pdbx_seq_one_letter_code
_entity_poly.pdbx_strand_id
1 'polypeptide(L)'
;MFSSSMKNSNYCLPSYTAYKNYDYSEPGRHNEQPGLCGLSNLGNTCFMNSAIQCLSNTPPLTEYFLNDKYQEELNYDNPLGMRGEIAKSYAELIKQMWSGKYSYVTPRAFKTQVGRFAPQFSGYQQQDCQELL
;
A
#
# COMPACT_ATOMS: atom_id res chain seq x y z
N MET A 1 -48.92 12.37 -8.98
CA MET A 1 -48.45 13.15 -7.82
C MET A 1 -48.68 12.32 -6.56
N PHE A 2 -47.64 11.70 -6.02
CA PHE A 2 -47.63 11.31 -4.61
C PHE A 2 -46.26 11.66 -4.05
N SER A 3 -46.25 12.82 -3.40
CA SER A 3 -45.23 13.22 -2.44
C SER A 3 -45.38 12.36 -1.20
N SER A 4 -44.29 11.86 -0.65
CA SER A 4 -44.25 11.36 0.72
C SER A 4 -42.92 11.71 1.34
N SER A 5 -43.06 12.32 2.50
CA SER A 5 -42.08 13.14 3.19
C SER A 5 -41.00 12.33 3.90
N MET A 6 -39.90 13.04 4.12
CA MET A 6 -38.69 12.73 4.87
C MET A 6 -38.89 11.83 6.10
N LYS A 7 -38.05 10.79 6.19
CA LYS A 7 -37.67 10.18 7.46
C LYS A 7 -36.18 10.44 7.70
N ASN A 8 -35.92 11.31 8.66
CA ASN A 8 -34.63 11.58 9.25
C ASN A 8 -34.17 10.32 10.00
N SER A 9 -33.02 9.76 9.63
CA SER A 9 -32.35 8.72 10.41
C SER A 9 -30.90 9.14 10.64
N ASN A 10 -30.64 9.48 11.89
CA ASN A 10 -29.32 9.72 12.47
C ASN A 10 -28.38 8.55 12.14
N TYR A 11 -27.39 8.78 11.27
CA TYR A 11 -26.18 7.96 11.25
C TYR A 11 -25.10 8.70 12.02
N CYS A 12 -25.09 8.50 13.34
CA CYS A 12 -23.88 8.71 14.13
C CYS A 12 -22.78 7.82 13.54
N LEU A 13 -21.71 8.43 13.02
CA LEU A 13 -20.50 7.69 12.65
C LEU A 13 -19.96 7.00 13.91
N PRO A 14 -19.82 5.67 13.93
CA PRO A 14 -19.10 5.00 14.99
C PRO A 14 -17.64 5.47 14.95
N SER A 15 -17.16 5.91 16.10
CA SER A 15 -15.76 6.27 16.37
C SER A 15 -14.79 5.26 15.75
N TYR A 16 -13.73 5.79 15.15
CA TYR A 16 -12.59 5.15 14.49
C TYR A 16 -11.89 4.08 15.37
N THR A 17 -12.54 2.93 15.59
CA THR A 17 -11.93 1.81 16.30
C THR A 17 -11.08 0.96 15.36
N ALA A 18 -9.77 1.05 15.58
CA ALA A 18 -8.71 0.11 15.20
C ALA A 18 -9.15 -1.12 14.37
N TYR A 19 -8.93 -1.05 13.06
CA TYR A 19 -9.00 -2.23 12.20
C TYR A 19 -7.88 -3.19 12.61
N LYS A 20 -8.26 -4.35 13.17
CA LYS A 20 -7.36 -5.46 13.48
C LYS A 20 -6.58 -5.86 12.21
N ASN A 21 -5.24 -5.89 12.32
CA ASN A 21 -4.31 -6.39 11.30
C ASN A 21 -4.52 -7.90 11.09
N TYR A 22 -5.46 -8.28 10.23
CA TYR A 22 -5.46 -9.62 9.65
C TYR A 22 -4.58 -9.58 8.40
N ASP A 23 -3.37 -10.08 8.56
CA ASP A 23 -2.41 -10.28 7.48
C ASP A 23 -2.89 -11.47 6.63
N TYR A 24 -3.75 -11.20 5.64
CA TYR A 24 -4.13 -12.18 4.63
C TYR A 24 -2.98 -12.22 3.60
N SER A 25 -1.92 -12.92 3.96
CA SER A 25 -0.86 -13.36 3.05
C SER A 25 -1.00 -14.87 2.93
N GLU A 26 -1.39 -15.38 1.77
CA GLU A 26 -1.38 -16.84 1.57
C GLU A 26 0.08 -17.29 1.46
N PRO A 27 0.53 -18.23 2.32
CA PRO A 27 1.81 -18.89 2.10
C PRO A 27 1.75 -19.57 0.74
N GLY A 28 2.67 -19.22 -0.15
CA GLY A 28 2.79 -19.89 -1.44
C GLY A 28 2.99 -21.39 -1.25
N ARG A 29 2.61 -22.20 -2.24
CA ARG A 29 2.90 -23.64 -2.22
C ARG A 29 4.41 -23.82 -2.33
N HIS A 30 5.13 -23.90 -1.21
CA HIS A 30 6.57 -24.14 -1.09
C HIS A 30 7.43 -23.59 -2.25
N ASN A 31 8.04 -22.41 -2.03
CA ASN A 31 9.01 -21.72 -2.91
C ASN A 31 8.38 -21.06 -4.15
N GLU A 32 7.68 -19.94 -3.94
CA GLU A 32 7.40 -19.02 -5.04
C GLU A 32 8.72 -18.39 -5.51
N GLN A 33 8.84 -18.12 -6.81
CA GLN A 33 10.01 -17.43 -7.34
C GLN A 33 10.03 -15.98 -6.81
N PRO A 34 11.14 -15.50 -6.22
CA PRO A 34 11.26 -14.11 -5.79
C PRO A 34 10.85 -13.12 -6.89
N GLY A 35 10.01 -12.16 -6.54
CA GLY A 35 9.48 -11.16 -7.48
C GLY A 35 8.20 -11.59 -8.19
N LEU A 36 7.87 -12.89 -8.26
CA LEU A 36 6.57 -13.38 -8.72
C LEU A 36 5.54 -13.37 -7.59
N CYS A 37 5.22 -12.17 -7.10
CA CYS A 37 4.31 -11.98 -5.98
C CYS A 37 3.18 -11.00 -6.35
N GLY A 38 1.92 -11.44 -6.22
CA GLY A 38 0.74 -10.63 -6.44
C GLY A 38 0.49 -9.59 -5.33
N LEU A 39 -0.38 -8.62 -5.62
CA LEU A 39 -0.83 -7.63 -4.64
C LEU A 39 -2.35 -7.66 -4.55
N SER A 40 -2.88 -7.87 -3.35
CA SER A 40 -4.33 -7.85 -3.12
C SER A 40 -4.88 -6.44 -3.34
N ASN A 41 -6.04 -6.36 -4.01
CA ASN A 41 -6.76 -5.09 -4.15
C ASN A 41 -7.49 -4.77 -2.83
N LEU A 42 -7.32 -3.55 -2.33
CA LEU A 42 -7.91 -3.08 -1.07
C LEU A 42 -9.15 -2.21 -1.27
N GLY A 43 -9.73 -2.23 -2.49
CA GLY A 43 -10.83 -1.38 -2.93
C GLY A 43 -10.32 -0.27 -3.83
N ASN A 44 -10.51 -0.40 -5.14
CA ASN A 44 -10.01 0.54 -6.16
C ASN A 44 -8.51 0.88 -6.05
N THR A 45 -7.68 -0.01 -5.50
CA THR A 45 -6.22 0.20 -5.39
C THR A 45 -5.42 -0.45 -6.52
N CYS A 46 -6.05 -0.85 -7.63
CA CYS A 46 -5.34 -1.48 -8.75
C CYS A 46 -4.29 -0.55 -9.38
N PHE A 47 -4.54 0.77 -9.41
CA PHE A 47 -3.56 1.77 -9.85
C PHE A 47 -2.27 1.73 -9.01
N MET A 48 -2.41 1.52 -7.70
CA MET A 48 -1.29 1.39 -6.78
C MET A 48 -0.57 0.06 -6.99
N ASN A 49 -1.33 -1.02 -7.18
CA ASN A 49 -0.75 -2.32 -7.44
C ASN A 49 0.06 -2.31 -8.75
N SER A 50 -0.44 -1.68 -9.83
CA SER A 50 0.30 -1.56 -11.09
C SER A 50 1.59 -0.76 -10.94
N ALA A 51 1.55 0.39 -10.26
CA ALA A 51 2.75 1.20 -10.01
C ALA A 51 3.80 0.41 -9.23
N ILE A 52 3.40 -0.25 -8.13
CA ILE A 52 4.30 -1.03 -7.29
C ILE A 52 4.91 -2.19 -8.07
N GLN A 53 4.14 -2.88 -8.92
CA GLN A 53 4.66 -3.97 -9.75
C GLN A 53 5.72 -3.48 -10.74
N CYS A 54 5.53 -2.32 -11.37
CA CYS A 54 6.54 -1.70 -12.24
C CYS A 54 7.81 -1.34 -11.46
N LEU A 55 7.68 -0.70 -10.29
CA LEU A 55 8.82 -0.32 -9.46
C LEU A 55 9.56 -1.55 -8.90
N SER A 56 8.82 -2.56 -8.44
CA SER A 56 9.36 -3.83 -7.93
C SER A 56 10.17 -4.59 -8.99
N ASN A 57 9.81 -4.45 -10.26
CA ASN A 57 10.54 -5.07 -11.38
C ASN A 57 11.57 -4.12 -12.02
N THR A 58 11.97 -3.05 -11.32
CA THR A 58 13.09 -2.18 -11.71
C THR A 58 14.35 -2.63 -10.94
N PRO A 59 15.26 -3.42 -11.55
CA PRO A 59 16.31 -4.12 -10.80
C PRO A 59 17.21 -3.20 -9.94
N PRO A 60 17.69 -2.04 -10.43
CA PRO A 60 18.53 -1.16 -9.61
C PRO A 60 17.83 -0.68 -8.33
N LEU A 61 16.51 -0.43 -8.39
CA LEU A 61 15.73 0.04 -7.25
C LEU A 61 15.47 -1.11 -6.26
N THR A 62 15.08 -2.26 -6.78
CA THR A 62 14.79 -3.44 -5.95
C THR A 62 16.05 -3.92 -5.23
N GLU A 63 17.17 -4.05 -5.93
CA GLU A 63 18.45 -4.43 -5.34
C GLU A 63 18.90 -3.44 -4.26
N TYR A 64 18.63 -2.14 -4.44
CA TYR A 64 18.93 -1.13 -3.43
C TYR A 64 18.18 -1.36 -2.11
N PHE A 65 16.89 -1.70 -2.18
CA PHE A 65 16.09 -2.01 -0.97
C PHE A 65 16.38 -3.39 -0.38
N LEU A 66 16.65 -4.40 -1.22
CA LEU A 66 16.97 -5.75 -0.74
C LEU A 66 18.33 -5.83 -0.05
N ASN A 67 19.29 -4.99 -0.47
CA ASN A 67 20.61 -4.90 0.15
C ASN A 67 20.68 -3.89 1.31
N ASP A 68 19.55 -3.40 1.80
CA ASP A 68 19.46 -2.47 2.94
C ASP A 68 20.19 -1.13 2.77
N LYS A 69 20.61 -0.76 1.56
CA LYS A 69 21.35 0.49 1.27
C LYS A 69 20.56 1.74 1.64
N TYR A 70 19.23 1.67 1.55
CA TYR A 70 18.35 2.77 1.92
C TYR A 70 18.51 3.25 3.36
N GLN A 71 18.89 2.36 4.29
CA GLN A 71 18.90 2.69 5.72
C GLN A 71 19.87 3.83 6.07
N GLU A 72 21.02 3.87 5.41
CA GLU A 72 22.07 4.89 5.62
C GLU A 72 21.73 6.21 4.92
N GLU A 73 20.89 6.17 3.89
CA GLU A 73 20.52 7.32 3.05
C GLU A 73 19.18 7.95 3.45
N LEU A 74 18.49 7.40 4.45
CA LEU A 74 17.23 7.95 4.94
C LEU A 74 17.42 9.33 5.56
N ASN A 75 16.91 10.35 4.87
CA ASN A 75 16.86 11.70 5.38
C ASN A 75 15.55 11.93 6.17
N TYR A 76 15.65 11.84 7.50
CA TYR A 76 14.53 12.03 8.42
C TYR A 76 14.14 13.51 8.60
N ASP A 77 15.10 14.41 8.43
CA ASP A 77 14.96 15.83 8.76
C ASP A 77 14.57 16.68 7.55
N ASN A 78 14.46 16.10 6.36
CA ASN A 78 14.05 16.81 5.16
C ASN A 78 12.63 17.39 5.34
N PRO A 79 12.47 18.74 5.33
CA PRO A 79 11.17 19.37 5.50
C PRO A 79 10.19 19.10 4.35
N LEU A 80 10.70 18.69 3.18
CA LEU A 80 9.91 18.25 2.03
C LEU A 80 9.71 16.73 2.00
N GLY A 81 10.34 16.01 2.92
CA GLY A 81 10.31 14.55 3.00
C GLY A 81 9.16 14.03 3.86
N MET A 82 9.02 12.72 3.86
CA MET A 82 7.99 11.99 4.60
C MET A 82 8.59 11.27 5.82
N ARG A 83 9.64 11.86 6.42
CA ARG A 83 10.42 11.31 7.55
C ARG A 83 10.92 9.88 7.33
N GLY A 84 11.16 9.51 6.07
CA GLY A 84 11.54 8.15 5.67
C GLY A 84 10.44 7.09 5.76
N GLU A 85 9.22 7.42 6.18
CA GLU A 85 8.13 6.44 6.41
C GLU A 85 7.66 5.73 5.13
N ILE A 86 7.57 6.47 4.01
CA ILE A 86 7.25 5.87 2.70
C ILE A 86 8.36 4.93 2.25
N ALA A 87 9.62 5.36 2.35
CA ALA A 87 10.76 4.54 1.96
C ALA A 87 10.85 3.26 2.81
N LYS A 88 10.62 3.34 4.13
CA LYS A 88 10.58 2.17 5.03
C LYS A 88 9.46 1.21 4.66
N SER A 89 8.23 1.70 4.53
CA SER A 89 7.08 0.85 4.21
C SER A 89 7.17 0.23 2.81
N TYR A 90 7.76 0.95 1.84
CA TYR A 90 8.07 0.40 0.52
C TYR A 90 9.14 -0.69 0.59
N ALA A 91 10.23 -0.46 1.34
CA ALA A 91 11.29 -1.44 1.53
C ALA A 91 10.77 -2.75 2.16
N GLU A 92 9.92 -2.64 3.19
CA GLU A 92 9.26 -3.78 3.81
C GLU A 92 8.40 -4.56 2.81
N LEU A 93 7.62 -3.85 1.97
CA LEU A 93 6.80 -4.46 0.94
C LEU A 93 7.65 -5.19 -0.11
N ILE A 94 8.72 -4.57 -0.60
CA ILE A 94 9.64 -5.19 -1.58
C ILE A 94 10.29 -6.44 -0.99
N LYS A 95 10.74 -6.39 0.27
CA LYS A 95 11.30 -7.57 0.94
C LYS A 95 10.30 -8.71 1.04
N GLN A 96 9.02 -8.42 1.29
CA GLN A 96 7.98 -9.46 1.29
C GLN A 96 7.74 -10.02 -0.12
N MET A 97 7.60 -9.17 -1.14
CA MET A 97 7.38 -9.60 -2.52
C MET A 97 8.53 -10.44 -3.08
N TRP A 98 9.76 -10.16 -2.66
CA TRP A 98 10.97 -10.86 -3.08
C TRP A 98 11.44 -11.93 -2.11
N SER A 99 10.67 -12.26 -1.06
CA SER A 99 11.08 -13.31 -0.12
C SER A 99 10.88 -14.74 -0.63
N GLY A 100 10.11 -14.92 -1.71
CA GLY A 100 9.71 -16.23 -2.25
C GLY A 100 8.76 -17.04 -1.34
N LYS A 101 8.21 -16.41 -0.30
CA LYS A 101 7.33 -17.06 0.69
C LYS A 101 5.84 -16.90 0.36
N TYR A 102 5.51 -15.92 -0.47
CA TYR A 102 4.13 -15.48 -0.69
C TYR A 102 3.82 -15.46 -2.18
N SER A 103 2.69 -16.05 -2.56
CA SER A 103 2.14 -15.91 -3.91
C SER A 103 1.49 -14.55 -4.12
N TYR A 104 1.00 -13.94 -3.04
CA TYR A 104 0.57 -12.55 -3.00
C TYR A 104 0.68 -11.96 -1.59
N VAL A 105 0.78 -10.64 -1.50
CA VAL A 105 0.76 -9.89 -0.24
C VAL A 105 -0.29 -8.80 -0.26
N THR A 106 -0.74 -8.39 0.93
CA THR A 106 -1.73 -7.32 1.07
C THR A 106 -1.03 -6.02 1.52
N PRO A 107 -0.88 -4.99 0.65
CA PRO A 107 -0.06 -3.80 0.93
C PRO A 107 -0.75 -2.76 1.85
N ARG A 108 -1.35 -3.18 2.98
CA ARG A 108 -2.10 -2.29 3.90
C ARG A 108 -1.21 -1.22 4.53
N ALA A 109 -0.02 -1.62 4.99
CA ALA A 109 0.92 -0.71 5.63
C ALA A 109 1.35 0.40 4.64
N PHE A 110 1.74 0.01 3.43
CA PHE A 110 2.09 0.96 2.37
C PHE A 110 0.91 1.87 1.98
N LYS A 111 -0.28 1.31 1.74
CA LYS A 111 -1.51 2.09 1.45
C LYS A 111 -1.82 3.11 2.54
N THR A 112 -1.60 2.76 3.80
CA THR A 112 -1.84 3.65 4.94
C THR A 112 -0.85 4.80 4.96
N GLN A 113 0.44 4.54 4.71
CA GLN A 113 1.45 5.58 4.66
C GLN A 113 1.23 6.51 3.46
N VAL A 114 0.93 5.97 2.28
CA VAL A 114 0.59 6.78 1.09
C VAL A 114 -0.62 7.69 1.39
N GLY A 115 -1.71 7.16 1.94
CA GLY A 115 -2.89 7.96 2.27
C GLY A 115 -2.65 9.02 3.36
N ARG A 116 -1.65 8.82 4.24
CA ARG A 116 -1.26 9.78 5.28
C ARG A 116 -0.55 11.00 4.70
N PHE A 117 0.34 10.81 3.72
CA PHE A 117 1.15 11.89 3.14
C PHE A 117 0.56 12.45 1.84
N ALA A 118 -0.28 11.68 1.16
CA ALA A 118 -0.99 12.06 -0.06
C ALA A 118 -2.48 11.70 0.08
N PRO A 119 -3.29 12.56 0.77
CA PRO A 119 -4.70 12.29 1.07
C PRO A 119 -5.58 12.03 -0.16
N GLN A 120 -5.18 12.49 -1.35
CA GLN A 120 -5.90 12.16 -2.59
C GLN A 120 -5.98 10.64 -2.85
N PHE A 121 -5.03 9.86 -2.32
CA PHE A 121 -5.00 8.41 -2.45
C PHE A 121 -5.58 7.67 -1.21
N SER A 122 -6.13 8.39 -0.22
CA SER A 122 -6.67 7.75 1.00
C SER A 122 -8.05 7.11 0.77
N GLY A 123 -8.81 7.64 -0.19
CA GLY A 123 -10.16 7.20 -0.55
C GLY A 123 -10.19 5.90 -1.35
N TYR A 124 -11.40 5.55 -1.79
CA TYR A 124 -11.68 4.36 -2.61
C TYR A 124 -12.20 4.74 -4.00
N GLN A 125 -11.87 5.94 -4.48
CA GLN A 125 -12.18 6.35 -5.85
C GLN A 125 -11.15 5.78 -6.83
N GLN A 126 -11.51 5.69 -8.11
CA GLN A 126 -10.52 5.35 -9.14
C GLN A 126 -9.51 6.49 -9.26
N GLN A 127 -8.25 6.12 -9.47
CA GLN A 127 -7.12 7.06 -9.55
C GLN A 127 -6.22 6.67 -10.72
N ASP A 128 -5.42 7.62 -11.17
CA ASP A 128 -4.41 7.39 -12.18
C ASP A 128 -3.14 6.77 -11.54
N CYS A 129 -2.58 5.75 -12.20
CA CYS A 129 -1.31 5.16 -11.80
C CYS A 129 -0.15 6.14 -11.94
N GLN A 130 -0.22 7.03 -12.93
CA GLN A 130 0.82 8.02 -13.23
C GLN A 130 0.86 9.17 -12.21
N GLU A 131 -0.25 9.45 -11.52
CA GLU A 131 -0.25 10.42 -10.42
C GLU A 131 0.37 9.88 -9.14
N LEU A 132 0.43 8.55 -8.99
CA LEU A 132 1.04 7.90 -7.82
C LEU A 132 2.55 7.71 -7.97
N LEU A 133 3.03 7.44 -9.20
CA LEU A 133 4.46 7.26 -9.52
C LEU A 133 5.25 8.56 -9.34
#